data_AF-A0AAX2GWV2-F1
#
_entry.id   AF-A0AAX2GWV2-F1
#
_cell.length_a   1.000
_cell.length_b   1.000
_cell.length_c   1.000
_cell.angle_alpha   90.00
_cell.angle_beta   90.00
_cell.angle_gamma   90.00
#
_symmetry.space_group_name_H-M   'P 1'
#
loop_
_entity.id
_entity.type
_entity.pdbx_description
1 polymer ?
#
loop_
_entity_poly.entity_id
_entity_poly.type
_entity_poly.pdbx_seq_one_letter_code
_entity_poly.pdbx_strand_id
1 'polypeptide(L)'
;MNYSITYPDYLVNARDWELQASKGCLDSVYLVVDENAYELSFYDFTRAEQDVADNGEGYFFKPNVVLVPAVTKEHIARAVAEFVAHKEYNYLIEAKEGEGAYPQSPHAAVKYQILCSEVMDAINWAVQEYKGWFGCMCLKINTKVYTMTCFDFVRSKQELEKTTQDGYKHYFFEENLALLPKLTKEAIEKALADIATKGYERYLVQEKRQSLEQLLKLYYMVLRVDTDMTLQGGRHQRCHLTKGRTVAYRSDRPATARHN
;
A
#
# COMPACT_ATOMS: atom_id res chain seq x y z
N MET A 1 -19.51 -9.85 13.42
CA MET A 1 -18.05 -9.90 13.29
C MET A 1 -17.51 -9.03 14.41
N ASN A 2 -16.75 -9.63 15.33
CA ASN A 2 -16.34 -8.95 16.55
C ASN A 2 -14.92 -8.45 16.35
N TYR A 3 -14.70 -7.16 16.60
CA TYR A 3 -13.37 -6.59 16.61
C TYR A 3 -13.21 -5.63 17.78
N SER A 4 -11.97 -5.48 18.23
CA SER A 4 -11.58 -4.48 19.22
C SER A 4 -10.32 -3.76 18.78
N ILE A 5 -10.20 -2.50 19.20
CA ILE A 5 -9.00 -1.70 19.01
C ILE A 5 -8.41 -1.34 20.36
N THR A 6 -7.10 -1.54 20.49
CA THR A 6 -6.31 -1.14 21.64
C THR A 6 -5.30 -0.10 21.19
N TYR A 7 -5.38 1.09 21.77
CA TYR A 7 -4.43 2.17 21.55
C TYR A 7 -3.27 2.07 22.56
N PRO A 8 -2.10 2.66 22.26
CA PRO A 8 -1.03 2.79 23.24
C PRO A 8 -1.50 3.44 24.54
N ASP A 9 -0.95 2.98 25.65
CA ASP A 9 -1.31 3.38 27.02
C ASP A 9 -1.02 4.87 27.32
N TYR A 10 -0.13 5.50 26.57
CA TYR A 10 0.16 6.93 26.67
C TYR A 10 -0.92 7.84 26.06
N LEU A 11 -1.94 7.30 25.36
CA LEU A 11 -3.04 8.08 24.77
C LEU A 11 -4.28 8.10 25.68
N VAL A 12 -4.15 8.71 26.85
CA VAL A 12 -5.16 8.62 27.93
C VAL A 12 -6.23 9.71 27.81
N ASN A 13 -5.85 10.89 27.35
CA ASN A 13 -6.72 12.07 27.35
C ASN A 13 -6.67 12.85 26.03
N ALA A 14 -7.53 13.88 25.90
CA ALA A 14 -7.65 14.67 24.68
C ALA A 14 -6.34 15.38 24.26
N ARG A 15 -5.54 15.85 25.23
CA ARG A 15 -4.25 16.50 24.96
C ARG A 15 -3.22 15.54 24.36
N ASP A 16 -3.22 14.28 24.80
CA ASP A 16 -2.33 13.25 24.24
C ASP A 16 -2.67 13.01 22.76
N TRP A 17 -3.97 12.99 22.44
CA TRP A 17 -4.46 12.87 21.06
C TRP A 17 -4.16 14.10 20.20
N GLU A 18 -4.27 15.31 20.75
CA GLU A 18 -3.87 16.54 20.05
C GLU A 18 -2.37 16.53 19.74
N LEU A 19 -1.53 16.15 20.71
CA LEU A 19 -0.10 16.01 20.50
C LEU A 19 0.20 14.94 19.44
N GLN A 20 -0.50 13.81 19.47
CA GLN A 20 -0.30 12.75 18.48
C GLN A 20 -0.72 13.19 17.07
N ALA A 21 -1.83 13.93 16.94
CA ALA A 21 -2.26 14.50 15.67
C ALA A 21 -1.20 15.43 15.08
N SER A 22 -0.47 16.17 15.92
CA SER A 22 0.61 17.05 15.45
C SER A 22 1.86 16.31 14.94
N LYS A 23 2.09 15.07 15.40
CA LYS A 23 3.17 14.21 14.90
C LYS A 23 2.84 13.58 13.55
N GLY A 24 1.56 13.38 13.25
CA GLY A 24 1.11 12.78 11.99
C GLY A 24 1.42 11.29 11.82
N CYS A 25 1.83 10.59 12.88
CA CYS A 25 1.96 9.13 12.90
C CYS A 25 1.50 8.56 14.24
N LEU A 26 1.07 7.30 14.29
CA LEU A 26 0.77 6.54 15.50
C LEU A 26 1.09 5.06 15.25
N ASP A 27 2.11 4.54 15.91
CA ASP A 27 2.50 3.13 15.87
C ASP A 27 1.87 2.34 17.03
N SER A 28 1.95 1.01 16.94
CA SER A 28 1.52 0.07 17.97
C SER A 28 0.04 0.16 18.37
N VAL A 29 -0.83 0.36 17.36
CA VAL A 29 -2.27 0.21 17.52
C VAL A 29 -2.65 -1.24 17.23
N TYR A 30 -3.25 -1.92 18.19
CA TYR A 30 -3.63 -3.32 18.03
C TYR A 30 -5.08 -3.44 17.61
N LEU A 31 -5.31 -4.05 16.45
CA LEU A 31 -6.62 -4.48 15.98
C LEU A 31 -6.76 -5.99 16.26
N VAL A 32 -7.79 -6.39 17.00
CA VAL A 32 -8.14 -7.80 17.19
C VAL A 32 -9.41 -8.09 16.40
N VAL A 33 -9.38 -9.10 15.52
CA VAL A 33 -10.53 -9.55 14.73
C VAL A 33 -10.65 -11.06 14.87
N ASP A 34 -11.78 -11.53 15.39
CA ASP A 34 -12.07 -12.96 15.55
C ASP A 34 -10.85 -13.74 16.14
N GLU A 35 -10.31 -13.22 17.25
CA GLU A 35 -9.16 -13.74 18.02
C GLU A 35 -7.75 -13.50 17.43
N ASN A 36 -7.64 -13.05 16.18
CA ASN A 36 -6.35 -12.72 15.58
C ASN A 36 -5.98 -11.26 15.87
N ALA A 37 -4.77 -11.02 16.35
CA ALA A 37 -4.25 -9.69 16.64
C ALA A 37 -3.34 -9.19 15.51
N TYR A 38 -3.48 -7.92 15.16
CA TYR A 38 -2.68 -7.25 14.15
C TYR A 38 -2.16 -5.93 14.73
N GLU A 39 -0.86 -5.72 14.67
CA GLU A 39 -0.27 -4.42 14.99
C GLU A 39 -0.34 -3.53 13.74
N LEU A 40 -0.93 -2.35 13.88
CA LEU A 40 -1.12 -1.36 12.84
C LEU A 40 -0.31 -0.10 13.14
N SER A 41 0.20 0.51 12.09
CA SER A 41 0.76 1.87 12.10
C SER A 41 -0.15 2.79 11.30
N PHE A 42 -0.55 3.91 11.89
CA PHE A 42 -1.32 4.95 11.22
C PHE A 42 -0.42 6.13 10.89
N TYR A 43 -0.53 6.64 9.68
CA TYR A 43 0.26 7.77 9.19
C TYR A 43 -0.63 8.73 8.43
N ASP A 44 -0.40 10.03 8.56
CA ASP A 44 -0.80 10.95 7.52
C ASP A 44 0.27 11.05 6.44
N PHE A 45 -0.13 11.54 5.27
CA PHE A 45 0.78 11.62 4.13
C PHE A 45 1.93 12.61 4.34
N THR A 46 1.70 13.69 5.08
CA THR A 46 2.73 14.70 5.34
C THR A 46 3.86 14.08 6.14
N ARG A 47 3.52 13.31 7.18
CA ARG A 47 4.51 12.63 8.00
C ARG A 47 5.20 11.50 7.23
N ALA A 48 4.48 10.76 6.39
CA ALA A 48 5.10 9.74 5.55
C ALA A 48 6.11 10.35 4.55
N GLU A 49 5.79 11.50 3.93
CA GLU A 49 6.73 12.24 3.06
C GLU A 49 7.95 12.75 3.83
N GLN A 50 7.74 13.27 5.05
CA GLN A 50 8.84 13.70 5.93
C GLN A 50 9.76 12.54 6.29
N ASP A 51 9.21 11.38 6.66
CA ASP A 51 10.02 10.19 6.98
C ASP A 51 10.92 9.79 5.80
N VAL A 52 10.46 9.92 4.54
CA VAL A 52 11.31 9.69 3.36
C VAL A 52 12.42 10.72 3.20
N ALA A 53 12.10 11.99 3.46
CA ALA A 53 13.09 13.06 3.38
C ALA A 53 14.17 12.90 4.47
N ASP A 54 13.77 12.49 5.67
CA ASP A 54 14.63 12.40 6.84
C ASP A 54 15.48 11.12 6.86
N ASN A 55 14.95 9.99 6.34
CA ASN A 55 15.65 8.70 6.42
C ASN A 55 16.76 8.53 5.37
N GLY A 56 16.76 9.33 4.29
CA GLY A 56 17.72 9.23 3.19
C GLY A 56 17.62 7.96 2.33
N GLU A 57 16.62 7.11 2.57
CA GLU A 57 16.39 5.86 1.84
C GLU A 57 15.67 6.10 0.50
N GLY A 58 14.96 7.22 0.37
CA GLY A 58 14.24 7.59 -0.86
C GLY A 58 12.93 6.84 -1.08
N TYR A 59 12.46 6.09 -0.08
CA TYR A 59 11.13 5.46 -0.05
C TYR A 59 10.62 5.37 1.39
N PHE A 60 9.31 5.19 1.53
CA PHE A 60 8.64 4.87 2.78
C PHE A 60 8.10 3.44 2.70
N PHE A 61 8.40 2.64 3.71
CA PHE A 61 7.88 1.29 3.86
C PHE A 61 7.68 0.97 5.34
N LYS A 62 6.47 0.49 5.68
CA LYS A 62 6.12 -0.06 6.99
C LYS A 62 5.14 -1.23 6.79
N PRO A 63 5.25 -2.35 7.53
CA PRO A 63 4.22 -3.37 7.53
C PRO A 63 2.94 -2.82 8.14
N ASN A 64 1.80 -3.35 7.70
CA ASN A 64 0.49 -3.04 8.26
C ASN A 64 0.21 -1.53 8.40
N VAL A 65 0.75 -0.72 7.49
CA VAL A 65 0.60 0.73 7.52
C VAL A 65 -0.69 1.16 6.85
N VAL A 66 -1.46 2.00 7.55
CA VAL A 66 -2.71 2.59 7.05
C VAL A 66 -2.52 4.10 6.99
N LEU A 67 -2.64 4.66 5.80
CA LEU A 67 -2.58 6.11 5.62
C LEU A 67 -3.98 6.70 5.84
N VAL A 68 -4.06 7.73 6.67
CA VAL A 68 -5.30 8.44 7.01
C VAL A 68 -5.16 9.93 6.72
N PRO A 69 -6.26 10.68 6.50
CA PRO A 69 -6.20 12.12 6.31
C PRO A 69 -5.53 12.87 7.47
N ALA A 70 -5.75 12.40 8.70
CA ALA A 70 -5.14 12.95 9.90
C ALA A 70 -5.07 11.87 11.00
N VAL A 71 -3.99 11.85 11.78
CA VAL A 71 -3.80 10.89 12.88
C VAL A 71 -4.54 11.34 14.14
N THR A 72 -5.87 11.27 14.07
CA THR A 72 -6.79 11.57 15.17
C THR A 72 -7.59 10.33 15.54
N LYS A 73 -8.15 10.29 16.75
CA LYS A 73 -8.93 9.14 17.21
C LYS A 73 -10.11 8.84 16.29
N GLU A 74 -10.78 9.89 15.80
CA GLU A 74 -11.95 9.81 14.94
C GLU A 74 -11.61 9.22 13.56
N HIS A 75 -10.54 9.70 12.93
CA HIS A 75 -10.10 9.18 11.63
C HIS A 75 -9.64 7.73 11.74
N ILE A 76 -8.89 7.38 12.79
CA ILE A 76 -8.42 6.01 13.01
C ILE A 76 -9.61 5.07 13.28
N ALA A 77 -10.53 5.45 14.16
CA ALA A 77 -11.70 4.64 14.46
C ALA A 77 -12.57 4.39 13.21
N ARG A 78 -12.76 5.43 12.38
CA ARG A 78 -13.46 5.30 11.09
C ARG A 78 -12.72 4.38 10.13
N ALA A 79 -11.42 4.62 9.94
CA ALA A 79 -10.58 3.81 9.07
C ALA A 79 -10.66 2.33 9.46
N VAL A 80 -10.52 2.01 10.75
CA VAL A 80 -10.59 0.63 11.26
C VAL A 80 -11.96 0.01 11.03
N ALA A 81 -13.06 0.73 11.30
CA ALA A 81 -14.40 0.21 11.05
C ALA A 81 -14.60 -0.16 9.56
N GLU A 82 -14.18 0.70 8.65
CA GLU A 82 -14.24 0.46 7.21
C GLU A 82 -13.27 -0.65 6.75
N PHE A 83 -12.07 -0.70 7.32
CA PHE A 83 -11.03 -1.72 7.07
C PHE A 83 -11.53 -3.12 7.40
N VAL A 84 -12.18 -3.26 8.56
CA VAL A 84 -12.84 -4.49 9.02
C VAL A 84 -14.01 -4.84 8.11
N ALA A 85 -14.88 -3.88 7.78
CA ALA A 85 -16.03 -4.09 6.90
C ALA A 85 -15.61 -4.58 5.49
N HIS A 86 -14.53 -4.04 4.95
CA HIS A 86 -13.95 -4.45 3.66
C HIS A 86 -13.08 -5.71 3.75
N LYS A 87 -12.94 -6.29 4.94
CA LYS A 87 -12.15 -7.49 5.22
C LYS A 87 -10.68 -7.37 4.81
N GLU A 88 -10.11 -6.19 5.01
CA GLU A 88 -8.71 -5.92 4.63
C GLU A 88 -7.70 -6.49 5.63
N TYR A 89 -8.16 -6.89 6.82
CA TYR A 89 -7.36 -7.61 7.81
C TYR A 89 -6.82 -8.96 7.29
N ASN A 90 -7.46 -9.55 6.26
CA ASN A 90 -6.93 -10.74 5.56
C ASN A 90 -5.60 -10.51 4.81
N TYR A 91 -5.16 -9.25 4.75
CA TYR A 91 -3.95 -8.78 4.07
C TYR A 91 -2.97 -8.14 5.06
N LEU A 92 -3.18 -8.38 6.35
CA LEU A 92 -2.25 -7.96 7.40
C LEU A 92 -1.39 -9.14 7.84
N ILE A 93 -0.26 -8.78 8.43
CA ILE A 93 0.61 -9.71 9.12
C ILE A 93 0.16 -9.76 10.58
N GLU A 94 -0.14 -10.95 11.08
CA GLU A 94 -0.52 -11.14 12.47
C GLU A 94 0.62 -10.71 13.40
N ALA A 95 0.26 -10.04 14.49
CA ALA A 95 1.19 -9.67 15.54
C ALA A 95 1.69 -10.95 16.24
N LYS A 96 3.01 -11.04 16.45
CA LYS A 96 3.61 -12.10 17.27
C LYS A 96 4.03 -11.50 18.60
N GLU A 97 3.70 -12.17 19.70
CA GLU A 97 4.19 -11.77 21.02
C GLU A 97 5.73 -11.73 21.04
N GLY A 98 6.29 -10.61 21.52
CA GLY A 98 7.72 -10.46 21.77
C GLY A 98 8.60 -10.03 20.59
N GLU A 99 8.06 -9.84 19.38
CA GLU A 99 8.83 -9.33 18.23
C GLU A 99 8.82 -7.79 18.22
N GLY A 100 9.50 -7.16 19.19
CA GLY A 100 9.76 -5.72 19.20
C GLY A 100 10.81 -5.30 18.16
N ALA A 101 10.58 -4.12 17.56
CA ALA A 101 11.43 -3.32 16.66
C ALA A 101 11.90 -3.96 15.33
N TYR A 102 11.83 -3.15 14.27
CA TYR A 102 12.35 -3.41 12.93
C TYR A 102 13.75 -4.04 12.93
N PRO A 103 14.09 -4.85 11.90
CA PRO A 103 15.34 -5.58 11.88
C PRO A 103 16.54 -4.63 11.96
N GLN A 104 17.44 -4.86 12.93
CA GLN A 104 18.61 -4.02 13.21
C GLN A 104 19.89 -4.47 12.47
N SER A 105 19.85 -5.53 11.65
CA SER A 105 21.01 -6.00 10.88
C SER A 105 20.61 -6.99 9.78
N PRO A 106 21.39 -7.07 8.68
CA PRO A 106 21.14 -8.02 7.61
C PRO A 106 21.35 -9.45 8.10
N HIS A 107 20.32 -10.29 7.91
CA HIS A 107 20.36 -11.72 8.19
C HIS A 107 20.90 -12.48 6.97
N ALA A 108 22.02 -13.19 7.13
CA ALA A 108 22.58 -14.14 6.15
C ALA A 108 22.75 -13.58 4.71
N ALA A 109 23.29 -14.38 3.79
CA ALA A 109 23.32 -14.00 2.38
C ALA A 109 21.89 -14.09 1.80
N VAL A 110 21.15 -12.98 1.83
CA VAL A 110 19.81 -12.89 1.22
C VAL A 110 19.94 -13.02 -0.29
N LYS A 111 19.27 -14.01 -0.89
CA LYS A 111 19.08 -14.09 -2.34
C LYS A 111 17.72 -13.50 -2.68
N TYR A 112 17.66 -12.52 -3.56
CA TYR A 112 16.41 -11.97 -4.04
C TYR A 112 16.37 -11.83 -5.56
N GLN A 113 15.17 -11.75 -6.11
CA GLN A 113 14.92 -11.53 -7.54
C GLN A 113 13.61 -10.75 -7.71
N ILE A 114 13.65 -9.69 -8.52
CA ILE A 114 12.45 -9.00 -9.01
C ILE A 114 11.98 -9.78 -10.24
N LEU A 115 10.88 -10.53 -10.10
CA LEU A 115 10.41 -11.48 -11.12
C LEU A 115 9.76 -10.80 -12.32
N CYS A 116 9.42 -9.51 -12.18
CA CYS A 116 8.85 -8.68 -13.24
C CYS A 116 9.88 -7.76 -13.92
N SER A 117 11.19 -8.04 -13.79
CA SER A 117 12.25 -7.17 -14.32
C SER A 117 12.16 -6.97 -15.84
N GLU A 118 11.95 -8.03 -16.62
CA GLU A 118 11.81 -7.95 -18.08
C GLU A 118 10.65 -7.06 -18.50
N VAL A 119 9.62 -7.00 -17.66
CA VAL A 119 8.45 -6.18 -17.93
C VAL A 119 8.72 -4.73 -17.58
N MET A 120 9.39 -4.49 -16.45
CA MET A 120 9.93 -3.17 -16.13
C MET A 120 10.86 -2.66 -17.24
N ASP A 121 11.58 -3.53 -17.95
CA ASP A 121 12.38 -3.15 -19.12
C ASP A 121 11.55 -2.80 -20.36
N ALA A 122 10.38 -3.42 -20.52
CA ALA A 122 9.56 -3.30 -21.71
C ALA A 122 8.49 -2.19 -21.64
N ILE A 123 8.13 -1.69 -20.45
CA ILE A 123 7.10 -0.66 -20.31
C ILE A 123 7.60 0.74 -20.68
N ASN A 124 6.65 1.60 -21.04
CA ASN A 124 6.91 3.02 -21.19
C ASN A 124 6.91 3.72 -19.81
N TRP A 125 8.10 3.95 -19.25
CA TRP A 125 8.26 4.60 -17.95
C TRP A 125 7.71 6.03 -17.91
N ALA A 126 7.68 6.77 -19.01
CA ALA A 126 7.06 8.11 -19.02
C ALA A 126 5.57 8.04 -18.71
N VAL A 127 4.87 7.02 -19.22
CA VAL A 127 3.46 6.76 -18.90
C VAL A 127 3.31 6.30 -17.45
N GLN A 128 4.23 5.44 -16.99
CA GLN A 128 4.15 4.87 -15.65
C GLN A 128 4.40 5.92 -14.56
N GLU A 129 5.42 6.76 -14.75
CA GLU A 129 5.72 7.91 -13.90
C GLU A 129 4.53 8.88 -13.84
N TYR A 130 3.83 9.10 -14.96
CA TYR A 130 2.63 9.94 -14.98
C TYR A 130 1.45 9.31 -14.23
N LYS A 131 1.29 7.98 -14.30
CA LYS A 131 0.25 7.25 -13.55
C LYS A 131 0.50 7.31 -12.05
N GLY A 132 1.76 7.27 -11.62
CA GLY A 132 2.18 7.39 -10.24
C GLY A 132 1.92 6.16 -9.35
N TRP A 133 1.67 4.99 -9.94
CA TRP A 133 1.57 3.72 -9.20
C TRP A 133 2.13 2.58 -10.03
N PHE A 134 2.66 1.53 -9.40
CA PHE A 134 3.09 0.30 -10.06
C PHE A 134 2.80 -0.88 -9.12
N GLY A 135 1.74 -1.63 -9.42
CA GLY A 135 1.23 -2.70 -8.56
C GLY A 135 1.61 -4.09 -9.03
N CYS A 136 1.34 -5.08 -8.18
CA CYS A 136 1.46 -6.51 -8.48
C CYS A 136 2.88 -6.98 -8.88
N MET A 137 3.92 -6.27 -8.44
CA MET A 137 5.30 -6.71 -8.66
C MET A 137 5.59 -7.93 -7.82
N CYS A 138 6.30 -8.90 -8.37
CA CYS A 138 6.67 -10.10 -7.62
C CYS A 138 8.12 -9.99 -7.16
N LEU A 139 8.33 -9.81 -5.86
CA LEU A 139 9.65 -9.89 -5.22
C LEU A 139 9.83 -11.28 -4.65
N LYS A 140 10.79 -12.05 -5.18
CA LYS A 140 11.19 -13.33 -4.62
C LYS A 140 12.33 -13.10 -3.64
N ILE A 141 12.17 -13.53 -2.40
CA ILE A 141 13.23 -13.55 -1.38
C ILE A 141 13.41 -15.00 -0.96
N ASN A 142 14.61 -15.53 -1.14
CA ASN A 142 14.94 -16.94 -0.92
C ASN A 142 13.98 -17.86 -1.74
N THR A 143 13.07 -18.55 -1.07
CA THR A 143 12.09 -19.46 -1.68
C THR A 143 10.68 -18.88 -1.75
N LYS A 144 10.44 -17.73 -1.12
CA LYS A 144 9.10 -17.13 -0.99
C LYS A 144 8.91 -15.98 -1.97
N VAL A 145 7.67 -15.76 -2.37
CA VAL A 145 7.27 -14.69 -3.29
C VAL A 145 6.31 -13.76 -2.57
N TYR A 146 6.53 -12.47 -2.76
CA TYR A 146 5.77 -11.38 -2.18
C TYR A 146 5.27 -10.49 -3.30
N THR A 147 3.98 -10.16 -3.25
CA THR A 147 3.40 -9.16 -4.14
C THR A 147 3.67 -7.79 -3.55
N MET A 148 4.31 -6.90 -4.30
CA MET A 148 4.68 -5.55 -3.90
C MET A 148 3.88 -4.53 -4.70
N THR A 149 3.50 -3.45 -4.03
CA THR A 149 2.78 -2.35 -4.66
C THR A 149 3.50 -1.05 -4.36
N CYS A 150 3.88 -0.32 -5.41
CA CYS A 150 4.52 0.98 -5.29
C CYS A 150 3.54 2.08 -5.70
N PHE A 151 3.50 3.17 -4.94
CA PHE A 151 2.81 4.40 -5.30
C PHE A 151 3.76 5.58 -5.13
N ASP A 152 3.57 6.63 -5.92
CA ASP A 152 4.03 7.94 -5.48
C ASP A 152 3.03 8.59 -4.53
N PHE A 153 3.50 9.57 -3.76
CA PHE A 153 2.67 10.28 -2.79
C PHE A 153 1.52 11.05 -3.45
N VAL A 154 1.73 11.62 -4.64
CA VAL A 154 0.69 12.38 -5.35
C VAL A 154 -0.47 11.48 -5.70
N ARG A 155 -0.17 10.32 -6.29
CA ARG A 155 -1.17 9.37 -6.74
C ARG A 155 -1.91 8.72 -5.57
N SER A 156 -1.21 8.34 -4.52
CA SER A 156 -1.83 7.73 -3.34
C SER A 156 -2.77 8.71 -2.60
N LYS A 157 -2.41 10.01 -2.52
CA LYS A 157 -3.31 11.08 -2.04
C LYS A 157 -4.56 11.19 -2.93
N GLN A 158 -4.39 11.23 -4.25
CA GLN A 158 -5.52 11.29 -5.19
C GLN A 158 -6.47 10.09 -5.07
N GLU A 159 -5.93 8.89 -4.84
CA GLU A 159 -6.76 7.70 -4.61
C GLU A 159 -7.58 7.83 -3.33
N LEU A 160 -6.96 8.26 -2.22
CA LEU A 160 -7.67 8.51 -0.97
C LEU A 160 -8.76 9.57 -1.11
N GLU A 161 -8.43 10.71 -1.74
CA GLU A 161 -9.37 11.80 -1.97
C GLU A 161 -10.58 11.31 -2.76
N LYS A 162 -10.33 10.52 -3.82
CA LYS A 162 -11.40 9.96 -4.64
C LYS A 162 -12.27 9.00 -3.85
N THR A 163 -11.69 8.03 -3.13
CA THR A 163 -12.50 7.07 -2.36
C THR A 163 -13.25 7.74 -1.21
N THR A 164 -12.72 8.85 -0.68
CA THR A 164 -13.38 9.67 0.33
C THR A 164 -14.57 10.42 -0.28
N GLN A 165 -14.39 11.06 -1.44
CA GLN A 165 -15.46 11.73 -2.19
C GLN A 165 -16.59 10.77 -2.58
N ASP A 166 -16.24 9.56 -2.99
CA ASP A 166 -17.19 8.51 -3.36
C ASP A 166 -17.86 7.87 -2.12
N GLY A 167 -17.47 8.27 -0.89
CA GLY A 167 -17.99 7.70 0.36
C GLY A 167 -17.61 6.24 0.60
N TYR A 168 -16.58 5.75 -0.09
CA TYR A 168 -16.15 4.35 -0.07
C TYR A 168 -15.13 4.08 1.02
N LYS A 169 -14.02 4.83 1.07
CA LYS A 169 -12.94 4.66 2.06
C LYS A 169 -12.33 5.99 2.45
N HIS A 170 -12.09 6.15 3.75
CA HIS A 170 -11.42 7.31 4.36
C HIS A 170 -9.98 7.00 4.80
N TYR A 171 -9.36 6.01 4.17
CA TYR A 171 -7.98 5.60 4.38
C TYR A 171 -7.42 4.99 3.11
N PHE A 172 -6.10 4.97 3.00
CA PHE A 172 -5.37 4.30 1.95
C PHE A 172 -4.54 3.16 2.53
N PHE A 173 -4.67 1.99 1.92
CA PHE A 173 -3.97 0.76 2.32
C PHE A 173 -3.75 -0.11 1.09
N GLU A 174 -2.55 -0.66 1.00
CA GLU A 174 -2.18 -1.72 0.06
C GLU A 174 -1.28 -2.71 0.81
N GLU A 175 -1.35 -4.00 0.44
CA GLU A 175 -0.42 -4.99 0.97
C GLU A 175 1.00 -4.71 0.49
N ASN A 176 1.98 -4.84 1.37
CA ASN A 176 3.40 -4.61 1.06
C ASN A 176 3.63 -3.29 0.29
N LEU A 177 3.02 -2.21 0.76
CA LEU A 177 3.07 -0.88 0.15
C LEU A 177 4.44 -0.22 0.33
N ALA A 178 5.04 0.21 -0.77
CA ALA A 178 6.14 1.17 -0.78
C ALA A 178 5.67 2.51 -1.38
N LEU A 179 5.89 3.62 -0.67
CA LEU A 179 5.64 4.97 -1.19
C LEU A 179 6.96 5.60 -1.63
N LEU A 180 6.95 6.23 -2.80
CA LEU A 180 8.12 6.87 -3.38
C LEU A 180 7.82 8.36 -3.63
N PRO A 181 8.81 9.26 -3.51
CA PRO A 181 8.66 10.65 -3.96
C PRO A 181 8.34 10.74 -5.45
N LYS A 182 8.94 9.84 -6.24
CA LYS A 182 8.73 9.71 -7.68
C LYS A 182 8.83 8.25 -8.10
N LEU A 183 7.92 7.83 -8.97
CA LEU A 183 7.81 6.44 -9.41
C LEU A 183 8.71 6.12 -10.63
N THR A 184 10.03 6.12 -10.45
CA THR A 184 10.96 5.69 -11.51
C THR A 184 11.34 4.22 -11.37
N LYS A 185 11.87 3.63 -12.45
CA LYS A 185 12.38 2.26 -12.45
C LYS A 185 13.42 2.05 -11.35
N GLU A 186 14.40 2.95 -11.30
CA GLU A 186 15.55 2.88 -10.40
C GLU A 186 15.10 3.03 -8.94
N ALA A 187 14.14 3.90 -8.68
CA ALA A 187 13.58 4.10 -7.33
C ALA A 187 12.85 2.85 -6.84
N ILE A 188 12.06 2.21 -7.71
CA ILE A 188 11.39 0.94 -7.40
C ILE A 188 12.42 -0.17 -7.16
N GLU A 189 13.37 -0.36 -8.08
CA GLU A 189 14.38 -1.42 -7.95
C GLU A 189 15.20 -1.26 -6.67
N LYS A 190 15.60 -0.03 -6.34
CA LYS A 190 16.27 0.30 -5.08
C LYS A 190 15.40 -0.06 -3.87
N ALA A 191 14.15 0.41 -3.84
CA ALA A 191 13.24 0.14 -2.72
C ALA A 191 13.05 -1.36 -2.50
N LEU A 192 12.84 -2.13 -3.57
CA LEU A 192 12.67 -3.59 -3.48
C LEU A 192 13.96 -4.30 -3.04
N ALA A 193 15.12 -3.86 -3.52
CA ALA A 193 16.42 -4.39 -3.09
C ALA A 193 16.67 -4.11 -1.60
N ASP A 194 16.40 -2.89 -1.15
CA ASP A 194 16.54 -2.51 0.26
C ASP A 194 15.57 -3.31 1.14
N ILE A 195 14.31 -3.43 0.74
CA ILE A 195 13.29 -4.24 1.45
C ILE A 195 13.76 -5.69 1.58
N ALA A 196 14.28 -6.29 0.50
CA ALA A 196 14.77 -7.66 0.52
C ALA A 196 15.98 -7.82 1.46
N THR A 197 16.96 -6.93 1.36
CA THR A 197 18.27 -7.09 2.00
C THR A 197 18.30 -6.64 3.47
N LYS A 198 17.43 -5.70 3.87
CA LYS A 198 17.31 -5.23 5.25
C LYS A 198 16.51 -6.17 6.16
N GLY A 199 16.04 -7.31 5.65
CA GLY A 199 15.38 -8.33 6.47
C GLY A 199 13.90 -8.09 6.70
N TYR A 200 13.24 -7.29 5.85
CA TYR A 200 11.79 -7.08 5.91
C TYR A 200 10.97 -8.32 5.50
N GLU A 201 11.61 -9.43 5.09
CA GLU A 201 10.92 -10.67 4.67
C GLU A 201 9.83 -11.12 5.67
N ARG A 202 10.09 -11.04 6.97
CA ARG A 202 9.12 -11.44 8.01
C ARG A 202 7.94 -10.47 8.17
N TYR A 203 8.07 -9.28 7.59
CA TYR A 203 7.14 -8.16 7.60
C TYR A 203 6.51 -7.96 6.22
N LEU A 204 6.51 -9.00 5.38
CA LEU A 204 5.79 -9.02 4.11
C LEU A 204 4.67 -10.06 4.13
N VAL A 205 3.53 -9.69 3.57
CA VAL A 205 2.42 -10.61 3.28
C VAL A 205 2.85 -11.49 2.12
N GLN A 206 3.07 -12.78 2.41
CA GLN A 206 3.46 -13.76 1.40
C GLN A 206 2.29 -14.00 0.42
N GLU A 207 2.61 -14.07 -0.87
CA GLU A 207 1.65 -14.49 -1.88
C GLU A 207 1.36 -16.00 -1.71
N LYS A 208 0.13 -16.31 -1.31
CA LYS A 208 -0.33 -17.68 -1.02
C LYS A 208 -1.34 -18.19 -2.05
N ARG A 209 -1.86 -17.32 -2.92
CA ARG A 209 -3.11 -17.59 -3.65
C ARG A 209 -2.87 -18.17 -5.03
N GLN A 210 -1.65 -18.11 -5.58
CA GLN A 210 -1.39 -18.49 -6.97
C GLN A 210 0.03 -19.03 -7.18
N SER A 211 0.18 -19.88 -8.21
CA SER A 211 1.51 -20.24 -8.71
C SER A 211 2.19 -19.03 -9.35
N LEU A 212 3.53 -19.00 -9.31
CA LEU A 212 4.33 -17.93 -9.93
C LEU A 212 3.97 -17.72 -11.42
N GLU A 213 3.70 -18.81 -12.14
CA GLU A 213 3.30 -18.76 -13.55
C GLU A 213 1.95 -18.05 -13.74
N GLN A 214 0.99 -18.28 -12.83
CA GLN A 214 -0.31 -17.61 -12.87
C GLN A 214 -0.19 -16.13 -12.55
N LEU A 215 0.64 -15.77 -11.57
CA LEU A 215 0.91 -14.37 -11.21
C LEU A 215 1.53 -13.61 -12.38
N LEU A 216 2.57 -14.19 -13.01
CA LEU A 216 3.21 -13.60 -14.17
C LEU A 216 2.21 -13.48 -15.34
N LYS A 217 1.38 -14.48 -15.60
CA LYS A 217 0.34 -14.43 -16.65
C LYS A 217 -0.69 -13.32 -16.40
N LEU A 218 -1.21 -13.20 -15.18
CA LEU A 218 -2.12 -12.12 -14.79
C LEU A 218 -1.45 -10.75 -14.98
N TYR A 219 -0.19 -10.64 -14.60
CA TYR A 219 0.59 -9.42 -14.72
C TYR A 219 0.81 -9.00 -16.18
N TYR A 220 1.23 -9.92 -17.06
CA TYR A 220 1.33 -9.64 -18.51
C TYR A 220 -0.02 -9.23 -19.12
N MET A 221 -1.12 -9.81 -18.64
CA MET A 221 -2.46 -9.48 -19.13
C MET A 221 -2.88 -8.06 -18.72
N VAL A 222 -2.66 -7.67 -17.46
CA VAL A 222 -2.95 -6.32 -16.96
C VAL A 222 -2.19 -5.26 -17.75
N LEU A 223 -0.89 -5.50 -17.99
CA LEU A 223 -0.07 -4.51 -18.67
C LEU A 223 -0.40 -4.36 -20.15
N ARG A 224 -0.76 -5.44 -20.85
CA ARG A 224 -1.27 -5.34 -22.22
C ARG A 224 -2.52 -4.48 -22.30
N VAL A 225 -3.47 -4.71 -21.41
CA VAL A 225 -4.71 -3.91 -21.34
C VAL A 225 -4.39 -2.44 -21.07
N ASP A 226 -3.46 -2.18 -20.15
CA ASP A 226 -3.04 -0.82 -19.81
C ASP A 226 -2.29 -0.10 -20.95
N THR A 227 -1.43 -0.80 -21.71
CA THR A 227 -0.75 -0.24 -22.89
C THR A 227 -1.74 0.04 -24.02
N ASP A 228 -2.69 -0.87 -24.26
CA ASP A 228 -3.71 -0.72 -25.31
C ASP A 228 -4.67 0.44 -25.02
N MET A 229 -5.07 0.62 -23.75
CA MET A 229 -5.92 1.75 -23.34
C MET A 229 -5.19 3.10 -23.45
N THR A 230 -3.87 3.15 -23.25
CA THR A 230 -3.10 4.39 -23.42
C THR A 230 -2.91 4.78 -24.88
N LEU A 231 -2.90 3.82 -25.81
CA LEU A 231 -2.75 4.08 -27.24
C LEU A 231 -4.04 4.58 -27.91
N GLN A 232 -5.21 4.28 -27.34
CA GLN A 232 -6.51 4.63 -27.96
C GLN A 232 -7.13 5.96 -27.50
N GLY A 233 -6.42 6.80 -26.73
CA GLY A 233 -6.83 8.18 -26.45
C GLY A 233 -8.20 8.34 -25.76
N GLY A 234 -8.71 7.31 -25.06
CA GLY A 234 -10.09 7.28 -24.58
C GLY A 234 -10.23 6.69 -23.18
N ARG A 235 -10.81 7.47 -22.27
CA ARG A 235 -11.48 7.10 -21.00
C ARG A 235 -10.85 5.96 -20.19
N HIS A 236 -10.25 6.31 -19.05
CA HIS A 236 -9.75 5.37 -18.05
C HIS A 236 -10.87 4.45 -17.51
N GLN A 237 -10.92 3.21 -17.98
CA GLN A 237 -11.55 2.11 -17.28
C GLN A 237 -10.46 1.36 -16.49
N ARG A 238 -10.54 1.37 -15.16
CA ARG A 238 -9.64 0.53 -14.35
C ARG A 238 -10.00 -0.94 -14.55
N CYS A 239 -8.98 -1.77 -14.73
CA CYS A 239 -9.01 -3.13 -14.20
C CYS A 239 -8.53 -3.07 -12.74
N HIS A 240 -9.47 -2.99 -11.80
CA HIS A 240 -9.16 -3.46 -10.44
C HIS A 240 -9.16 -4.99 -10.49
N LEU A 241 -7.99 -5.60 -10.40
CA LEU A 241 -7.88 -6.97 -9.90
C LEU A 241 -8.06 -6.93 -8.38
N THR A 242 -9.23 -6.51 -7.93
CA THR A 242 -9.65 -6.79 -6.55
C THR A 242 -9.95 -8.28 -6.49
N LYS A 243 -9.06 -9.03 -5.83
CA LYS A 243 -9.46 -10.16 -4.97
C LYS A 243 -10.50 -11.10 -5.62
N GLY A 244 -10.23 -11.60 -6.83
CA GLY A 244 -11.07 -12.60 -7.50
C GLY A 244 -12.43 -12.12 -8.04
N ARG A 245 -12.68 -10.81 -8.16
CA ARG A 245 -13.83 -10.27 -8.90
C ARG A 245 -13.40 -9.12 -9.81
N THR A 246 -13.63 -9.29 -11.11
CA THR A 246 -13.60 -8.19 -12.07
C THR A 246 -14.77 -7.26 -11.78
N VAL A 247 -14.52 -6.12 -11.13
CA VAL A 247 -15.51 -5.04 -11.05
C VAL A 247 -15.01 -3.90 -11.93
N ALA A 248 -15.58 -3.80 -13.12
CA ALA A 248 -15.37 -2.65 -14.00
C ALA A 248 -16.11 -1.45 -13.41
N TYR A 249 -15.39 -0.48 -12.85
CA TYR A 249 -15.97 0.82 -12.50
C TYR A 249 -16.05 1.68 -13.77
N ARG A 250 -17.28 1.95 -14.25
CA ARG A 250 -17.53 3.02 -15.21
C ARG A 250 -17.40 4.36 -14.50
N SER A 251 -16.48 5.19 -14.95
CA SER A 251 -16.53 6.64 -14.67
C SER A 251 -17.44 7.29 -15.70
N ASP A 252 -18.75 7.36 -15.42
CA ASP A 252 -19.63 8.21 -16.19
C ASP A 252 -19.47 9.65 -15.67
N ARG A 253 -18.64 10.46 -16.34
CA ARG A 253 -18.74 11.92 -16.18
C ARG A 253 -20.10 12.34 -16.76
N PRO A 254 -20.90 13.19 -16.08
CA PRO A 254 -22.02 13.84 -16.72
C PRO A 254 -21.49 14.70 -17.87
N ALA A 255 -22.08 14.57 -19.05
CA ALA A 255 -21.78 15.43 -20.17
C ALA A 255 -22.15 16.88 -19.78
N THR A 256 -21.17 17.78 -19.88
CA THR A 256 -21.41 19.22 -19.81
C THR A 256 -22.41 19.63 -20.89
N ALA A 257 -23.58 20.10 -20.47
CA ALA A 257 -24.53 20.74 -21.37
C ALA A 257 -23.88 22.01 -21.95
N ARG A 258 -23.67 22.03 -23.26
CA ARG A 258 -23.43 23.26 -24.01
C ARG A 258 -24.77 24.00 -24.08
N HIS A 259 -24.86 25.17 -23.47
CA HIS A 259 -25.92 26.12 -23.81
C HIS A 259 -25.47 26.92 -25.03
N ASN A 260 -26.29 26.85 -26.08
CA ASN A 260 -26.38 27.87 -27.12
C ASN A 260 -27.14 29.07 -26.56
#